data_AF-A0A2V8PQP5-F1
#
_entry.id   AF-A0A2V8PQP5-F1
#
_cell.length_a   1.000
_cell.length_b   1.000
_cell.length_c   1.000
_cell.angle_alpha   90.00
_cell.angle_beta   90.00
_cell.angle_gamma   90.00
#
_symmetry.space_group_name_H-M   'P 1'
#
loop_
_entity.id
_entity.type
_entity.pdbx_description
1 polymer ?
#
loop_
_entity_poly.entity_id
_entity_poly.type
_entity_poly.pdbx_seq_one_letter_code
_entity_poly.pdbx_strand_id
1 'polypeptide(L)'
;ADPENEYFCDGLAEELLNALAKIDDLKVAARTSSFSFKGKNVNVDEIGRALHVNSVLEGSVRRSGNRLRIIVQLINALRERLLSCQVNN
;
A
#
# COMPACT_ATOMS: atom_id res chain seq x y z
N ALA A 1 -14.28 3.25 10.63
CA ALA A 1 -14.29 1.99 9.88
C ALA A 1 -14.71 0.87 10.83
N ASP A 2 -15.22 -0.24 10.31
CA ASP A 2 -15.43 -1.46 11.10
C ASP A 2 -14.05 -2.00 11.54
N PRO A 3 -13.78 -2.18 12.86
CA PRO A 3 -12.49 -2.64 13.36
C PRO A 3 -12.00 -3.95 12.73
N GLU A 4 -12.91 -4.85 12.36
CA GLU A 4 -12.57 -6.10 11.67
C GLU A 4 -11.95 -5.85 10.29
N ASN A 5 -12.50 -4.90 9.55
CA ASN A 5 -11.99 -4.55 8.23
C ASN A 5 -10.62 -3.87 8.32
N GLU A 6 -10.40 -3.08 9.38
CA GLU A 6 -9.11 -2.42 9.60
C GLU A 6 -8.01 -3.44 9.93
N TYR A 7 -8.29 -4.39 10.83
CA TYR A 7 -7.37 -5.48 11.13
C TYR A 7 -7.05 -6.33 9.89
N PHE A 8 -8.06 -6.62 9.07
CA PHE A 8 -7.88 -7.33 7.80
C PHE A 8 -7.02 -6.55 6.80
N CYS A 9 -7.24 -5.23 6.67
CA CYS A 9 -6.44 -4.39 5.78
C CYS A 9 -4.97 -4.32 6.22
N ASP A 10 -4.71 -4.22 7.53
CA ASP A 10 -3.35 -4.20 8.07
C ASP A 10 -2.64 -5.53 7.83
N GLY A 11 -3.34 -6.66 8.02
CA GLY A 11 -2.81 -7.99 7.70
C GLY A 11 -2.50 -8.16 6.21
N LEU A 12 -3.39 -7.69 5.33
CA LEU A 12 -3.16 -7.74 3.88
C LEU A 12 -1.95 -6.87 3.47
N ALA A 13 -1.82 -5.69 4.04
CA ALA A 13 -0.68 -4.81 3.78
C ALA A 13 0.64 -5.44 4.23
N GLU A 14 0.64 -6.14 5.38
CA GLU A 14 1.80 -6.87 5.88
C GLU A 14 2.20 -8.04 4.99
N GLU A 15 1.23 -8.84 4.52
CA GLU A 15 1.50 -9.92 3.57
C GLU A 15 2.06 -9.40 2.24
N LEU A 16 1.52 -8.30 1.72
CA LEU A 16 2.04 -7.66 0.50
C LEU A 16 3.46 -7.13 0.70
N LEU A 17 3.73 -6.47 1.82
CA LEU A 17 5.07 -5.98 2.16
C LEU A 17 6.08 -7.13 2.23
N ASN A 18 5.70 -8.24 2.88
CA ASN A 18 6.53 -9.43 3.00
C ASN A 18 6.77 -10.12 1.64
N ALA A 19 5.75 -10.16 0.77
CA ALA A 19 5.89 -10.71 -0.57
C ALA A 19 6.83 -9.86 -1.43
N LEU A 20 6.70 -8.53 -1.37
CA LEU A 20 7.55 -7.60 -2.10
C LEU A 20 9.00 -7.61 -1.59
N ALA A 21 9.22 -7.75 -0.29
CA ALA A 21 10.55 -7.77 0.31
C ALA A 21 11.40 -9.00 -0.09
N LYS A 22 10.77 -10.04 -0.67
CA LYS A 22 11.47 -11.23 -1.20
C LYS A 22 11.98 -11.05 -2.63
N ILE A 23 11.68 -9.92 -3.28
CA ILE A 23 12.16 -9.62 -4.63
C ILE A 23 13.51 -8.92 -4.48
N ASP A 24 14.60 -9.59 -4.88
CA ASP A 24 15.97 -9.12 -4.64
C ASP A 24 16.26 -7.72 -5.22
N ASP A 25 15.65 -7.39 -6.36
CA ASP A 25 15.80 -6.09 -7.02
C ASP A 25 14.90 -4.98 -6.45
N LEU A 26 14.09 -5.27 -5.42
CA LEU A 26 13.15 -4.32 -4.84
C LEU A 26 13.57 -3.93 -3.42
N LYS A 27 13.88 -2.64 -3.23
CA LYS A 27 14.05 -2.06 -1.90
C LYS A 27 12.70 -1.68 -1.32
N VAL A 28 12.30 -2.33 -0.24
CA VAL A 28 11.02 -2.11 0.44
C VAL A 28 11.26 -1.36 1.75
N ALA A 29 10.52 -0.27 1.98
CA ALA A 29 10.57 0.46 3.24
C ALA A 29 10.03 -0.40 4.40
N ALA A 30 10.62 -0.25 5.59
CA ALA A 30 10.21 -1.00 6.76
C ALA A 30 8.74 -0.76 7.12
N ARG A 31 8.05 -1.82 7.58
CA ARG A 31 6.63 -1.79 7.97
C ARG A 31 6.30 -0.61 8.89
N THR A 32 7.06 -0.43 9.96
CA THR A 32 6.84 0.64 10.95
C THR A 32 6.93 2.03 10.34
N SER A 33 7.88 2.24 9.42
CA SER A 33 8.06 3.51 8.71
C SER A 33 6.90 3.77 7.76
N SER A 34 6.48 2.78 6.97
CA SER A 34 5.34 2.88 6.06
C SER A 34 4.02 3.13 6.81
N PHE A 35 3.79 2.39 7.90
CA PHE A 35 2.56 2.50 8.68
C PHE A 35 2.47 3.81 9.47
N SER A 36 3.59 4.51 9.66
CA SER A 36 3.58 5.85 10.27
C SER A 36 2.79 6.88 9.45
N PHE A 37 2.51 6.61 8.17
CA PHE A 37 1.69 7.44 7.28
C PHE A 37 0.22 7.02 7.24
N LYS A 38 -0.16 5.90 7.86
CA LYS A 38 -1.55 5.41 7.88
C LYS A 38 -2.48 6.49 8.47
N GLY A 39 -3.58 6.77 7.77
CA GLY A 39 -4.59 7.74 8.19
C GLY A 39 -4.15 9.20 8.12
N LYS A 40 -2.95 9.50 7.60
CA LYS A 40 -2.49 10.87 7.35
C LYS A 40 -2.81 11.28 5.92
N ASN A 41 -3.18 12.55 5.75
CA ASN A 41 -3.36 13.15 4.42
C ASN A 41 -2.03 13.75 3.98
N VAL A 42 -1.15 12.94 3.42
CA VAL A 42 0.20 13.31 2.97
C VAL A 42 0.32 12.95 1.50
N ASN A 43 0.93 13.84 0.71
CA ASN A 43 1.11 13.60 -0.71
C ASN A 43 2.11 12.45 -0.96
N VAL A 44 1.90 11.69 -2.03
CA VAL A 44 2.70 10.50 -2.34
C VAL A 44 4.18 10.83 -2.58
N ASP A 45 4.46 12.01 -3.14
CA ASP A 45 5.81 12.51 -3.37
C ASP A 45 6.54 12.79 -2.03
N GLU A 46 5.84 13.32 -1.03
CA GLU A 46 6.33 13.51 0.33
C GLU A 46 6.63 12.17 1.02
N ILE A 47 5.74 11.18 0.88
CA ILE A 47 5.95 9.81 1.40
C ILE A 47 7.19 9.20 0.75
N GLY A 48 7.32 9.31 -0.58
CA GLY A 48 8.46 8.82 -1.34
C GLY A 48 9.79 9.42 -0.87
N ARG A 49 9.83 10.74 -0.65
CA ARG A 49 11.01 11.43 -0.10
C ARG A 49 11.33 10.98 1.32
N ALA A 50 10.34 10.93 2.20
CA ALA A 50 10.55 10.57 3.60
C ALA A 50 11.06 9.13 3.77
N LEU A 51 10.54 8.20 2.96
CA LEU A 51 10.91 6.79 3.00
C LEU A 51 12.06 6.41 2.05
N HIS A 52 12.57 7.35 1.26
CA HIS A 52 13.60 7.12 0.24
C HIS A 52 13.21 6.04 -0.77
N VAL A 53 11.96 6.06 -1.25
CA VAL A 53 11.42 5.10 -2.23
C VAL A 53 10.98 5.79 -3.53
N ASN A 54 11.13 5.09 -4.65
CA ASN A 54 10.75 5.61 -5.97
C ASN A 54 9.26 5.43 -6.27
N SER A 55 8.59 4.49 -5.61
CA SER A 55 7.17 4.20 -5.80
C SER A 55 6.50 3.85 -4.48
N VAL A 56 5.21 4.16 -4.37
CA VAL A 56 4.36 3.83 -3.23
C VAL A 56 3.27 2.89 -3.71
N LEU A 57 3.09 1.76 -3.03
CA LEU A 57 1.95 0.88 -3.26
C LEU A 57 0.84 1.27 -2.30
N GLU A 58 -0.33 1.62 -2.83
CA GLU A 58 -1.52 1.92 -2.05
C GLU A 58 -2.65 0.98 -2.44
N GLY A 59 -3.60 0.79 -1.53
CA GLY A 59 -4.76 -0.02 -1.83
C GLY A 59 -5.94 0.30 -0.94
N SER A 60 -7.09 -0.21 -1.35
CA SER A 60 -8.30 -0.15 -0.57
C SER A 60 -9.03 -1.49 -0.62
N VAL A 61 -9.62 -1.85 0.51
CA VAL A 61 -10.50 -3.01 0.63
C VAL A 61 -11.90 -2.49 0.91
N ARG A 62 -12.89 -3.00 0.17
CA ARG A 62 -14.30 -2.73 0.42
C ARG A 62 -15.04 -4.06 0.57
N ARG A 63 -15.78 -4.21 1.66
CA ARG A 63 -16.65 -5.38 1.90
C ARG A 63 -18.08 -5.03 1.52
N SER A 64 -18.74 -5.89 0.75
CA SER A 64 -20.16 -5.79 0.40
C SER A 64 -20.80 -7.18 0.52
N GLY A 65 -21.54 -7.40 1.61
CA GLY A 65 -22.00 -8.74 1.99
C GLY A 65 -20.80 -9.69 2.16
N ASN A 66 -20.84 -10.82 1.46
CA ASN A 66 -19.75 -11.83 1.44
C ASN A 66 -18.67 -11.56 0.38
N ARG A 67 -18.70 -10.41 -0.31
CA ARG A 67 -17.70 -10.08 -1.35
C ARG A 67 -16.72 -9.05 -0.84
N LEU A 68 -15.43 -9.31 -1.08
CA LEU A 68 -14.35 -8.35 -0.89
C LEU A 68 -13.92 -7.82 -2.24
N ARG A 69 -13.86 -6.49 -2.36
CA ARG A 69 -13.25 -5.81 -3.50
C ARG A 69 -11.96 -5.18 -3.04
N ILE A 70 -10.86 -5.65 -3.60
CA ILE A 70 -9.51 -5.15 -3.32
C ILE A 70 -9.08 -4.34 -4.55
N ILE A 71 -8.57 -3.15 -4.32
CA ILE A 71 -7.92 -2.33 -5.34
C ILE A 71 -6.52 -2.05 -4.83
N VAL A 72 -5.53 -2.24 -5.69
CA VAL A 72 -4.13 -1.91 -5.41
C VAL A 72 -3.62 -1.06 -6.57
N GLN A 73 -2.75 -0.09 -6.28
CA GLN A 73 -2.12 0.77 -7.27
C GLN A 73 -0.68 1.03 -6.86
N LEU A 74 0.22 1.04 -7.84
CA LEU A 74 1.59 1.47 -7.66
C LEU A 74 1.71 2.89 -8.19
N ILE A 75 2.22 3.80 -7.40
CA ILE A 75 2.32 5.20 -7.76
C ILE A 75 3.79 5.56 -7.82
N ASN A 76 4.24 6.11 -8.94
CA ASN A 76 5.60 6.65 -9.03
C ASN A 76 5.67 7.96 -8.24
N ALA A 77 6.40 7.96 -7.12
CA ALA A 77 6.50 9.08 -6.20
C ALA A 77 7.41 10.21 -6.69
N LEU A 78 8.18 9.98 -7.76
CA LEU A 78 9.09 10.98 -8.33
C LEU A 78 8.45 11.82 -9.43
N ARG A 79 7.37 11.33 -10.04
CA ARG A 79 6.71 11.97 -11.20
C ARG A 79 5.19 12.03 -11.10
N GLU A 80 4.62 11.73 -9.92
CA GLU A 80 3.17 11.63 -9.68
C GLU A 80 2.41 10.87 -10.79
N ARG A 81 3.03 9.80 -11.30
CA ARG A 81 2.43 8.99 -12.37
C ARG A 81 1.81 7.74 -11.77
N LEU A 82 0.52 7.56 -12.02
CA LEU A 82 -0.21 6.36 -11.61
C LEU A 82 0.21 5.19 -12.51
N LEU A 83 0.79 4.14 -11.91
CA LEU A 83 1.10 2.86 -12.54
C LEU A 83 0.08 1.84 -12.01
N SER A 84 -1.06 1.71 -12.69
CA SER A 84 -2.16 0.87 -12.19
C SER A 84 -1.82 -0.62 -12.34
N CYS A 85 -1.87 -1.36 -11.23
CA CYS A 85 -1.88 -2.82 -11.22
C CYS A 85 -3.20 -3.31 -10.59
N GLN A 86 -4.22 -3.61 -11.40
CA GLN A 86 -5.47 -4.18 -10.88
C GLN A 86 -5.28 -5.67 -10.56
N VAL A 87 -5.39 -6.03 -9.28
CA VAL A 87 -5.55 -7.42 -8.85
C VAL A 87 -7.05 -7.72 -8.80
N ASN A 88 -7.58 -8.31 -9.86
CA ASN A 88 -8.95 -8.83 -9.86
C ASN A 88 -8.92 -10.24 -9.26
N ASN A 89 -9.72 -10.48 -8.22
CA ASN A 89 -10.13 -11.82 -7.78
C ASN A 89 -11.59 -12.02 -8.17
#